data_AF-E0NIA3-F1
#
_entry.id   AF-E0NIA3-F1
#
_cell.length_a   1.000
_cell.length_b   1.000
_cell.length_c   1.000
_cell.angle_alpha   90.00
_cell.angle_beta   90.00
_cell.angle_gamma   90.00
#
_symmetry.space_group_name_H-M   'P 1'
#
loop_
_entity.id
_entity.type
_entity.pdbx_description
1 polymer ?
#
loop_
_entity_poly.entity_id
_entity_poly.type
_entity_poly.pdbx_seq_one_letter_code
_entity_poly.pdbx_strand_id
1 'polypeptide(L)' 'MQFKKYSTAWYSIALDTEKQVFIANDKAQPEFQATGVTIEEAIQNLQSLEENSFSKLA' A
#
# COMPACT_ATOMS: atom_id res chain seq x y z
N MET A 1 -12.61 19.66 -18.36
CA MET A 1 -12.53 18.69 -17.24
C MET A 1 -11.06 18.46 -16.93
N GLN A 2 -10.59 18.75 -15.72
CA GLN A 2 -9.22 18.42 -15.29
C GLN A 2 -9.26 17.03 -14.65
N PHE A 3 -8.80 16.02 -15.36
CA PHE A 3 -8.59 14.69 -14.77
C PHE A 3 -7.42 14.83 -13.80
N LYS A 4 -7.72 14.73 -12.49
CA LYS A 4 -6.67 14.65 -11.47
C LYS A 4 -5.78 13.46 -11.81
N LYS A 5 -4.46 13.59 -11.62
CA LYS A 5 -3.54 12.46 -11.71
C LYS A 5 -3.93 11.46 -10.62
N TYR A 6 -4.68 10.43 -11.00
CA TYR A 6 -4.89 9.28 -10.13
C TYR A 6 -3.57 8.52 -10.07
N SER A 7 -3.20 8.05 -8.88
CA SER A 7 -2.00 7.23 -8.69
C SER A 7 -2.04 6.07 -9.69
N THR A 8 -0.92 5.87 -10.40
CA THR A 8 -0.73 4.70 -11.28
C THR A 8 -0.39 3.44 -10.49
N ALA A 9 -0.20 3.56 -9.16
CA ALA A 9 0.13 2.44 -8.30
C ALA A 9 -1.08 1.50 -8.18
N TRP A 10 -0.82 0.21 -8.39
CA TRP A 10 -1.86 -0.79 -8.54
C TRP A 10 -1.83 -1.73 -7.34
N TYR A 11 -2.57 -1.37 -6.30
CA TYR A 11 -2.63 -2.14 -5.07
C TYR A 11 -3.70 -3.23 -5.13
N SER A 12 -3.43 -4.34 -4.45
CA SER A 12 -4.44 -5.32 -4.04
C SER A 12 -4.75 -5.15 -2.56
N ILE A 13 -6.02 -5.24 -2.21
CA ILE A 13 -6.50 -5.14 -0.83
C ILE A 13 -7.17 -6.47 -0.46
N ALA A 14 -6.78 -7.03 0.68
CA ALA A 14 -7.45 -8.15 1.32
C ALA A 14 -7.90 -7.76 2.73
N LEU A 15 -8.95 -8.38 3.24
CA LEU A 15 -9.37 -8.25 4.63
C LEU A 15 -8.98 -9.52 5.39
N ASP A 16 -8.12 -9.38 6.39
CA ASP A 16 -7.87 -10.43 7.37
C ASP A 16 -8.99 -10.37 8.41
N THR A 17 -9.90 -11.34 8.36
CA THR A 17 -11.07 -11.40 9.24
C THR A 17 -10.75 -11.86 10.66
N GLU A 18 -9.61 -12.51 10.87
CA GLU A 18 -9.18 -12.94 12.21
C GLU A 18 -8.66 -11.74 13.00
N LYS A 19 -7.84 -10.92 12.35
CA LYS A 19 -7.25 -9.72 12.95
C LYS A 19 -8.09 -8.46 12.75
N GLN A 20 -9.10 -8.51 11.89
CA GLN A 20 -9.95 -7.39 11.49
C GLN A 20 -9.15 -6.21 10.92
N VAL A 21 -8.14 -6.53 10.10
CA VAL A 21 -7.28 -5.53 9.45
C VAL A 21 -7.27 -5.71 7.94
N PHE A 22 -7.12 -4.61 7.22
CA PHE A 22 -6.86 -4.62 5.79
C PHE A 22 -5.39 -4.86 5.53
N ILE A 23 -5.10 -5.71 4.56
CA ILE A 23 -3.77 -5.98 4.03
C ILE A 23 -3.69 -5.33 2.65
N ALA A 24 -2.78 -4.38 2.47
CA ALA A 24 -2.45 -3.78 1.19
C ALA A 24 -1.16 -4.41 0.66
N ASN A 25 -1.14 -4.73 -0.63
CA ASN A 25 0.03 -5.28 -1.32
C ASN A 25 0.18 -4.60 -2.68
N ASP A 26 1.40 -4.21 -3.05
CA ASP A 26 1.72 -3.67 -4.36
C ASP A 26 1.86 -4.79 -5.41
N LYS A 27 1.08 -4.72 -6.48
CA LYS A 27 1.18 -5.71 -7.57
C LYS A 27 2.49 -5.61 -8.34
N ALA A 28 3.13 -4.44 -8.38
CA ALA A 28 4.42 -4.30 -9.04
C ALA A 28 5.55 -4.89 -8.18
N GLN A 29 5.43 -4.80 -6.86
CA GLN A 29 6.40 -5.32 -5.91
C GLN A 29 5.70 -6.13 -4.80
N PRO A 30 5.40 -7.42 -5.05
CA PRO A 30 4.65 -8.27 -4.12
C PRO A 30 5.34 -8.51 -2.77
N GLU A 31 6.63 -8.16 -2.69
CA GLU A 31 7.46 -8.17 -1.49
C GLU A 31 7.10 -7.07 -0.49
N PHE A 32 6.44 -6.00 -0.94
CA PHE A 32 5.92 -4.96 -0.08
C PHE A 32 4.45 -5.22 0.24
N GLN A 33 4.20 -5.47 1.52
CA GLN A 33 2.86 -5.54 2.07
C GLN A 33 2.78 -4.75 3.37
N ALA A 34 1.64 -4.14 3.61
CA ALA A 34 1.36 -3.44 4.85
C ALA A 34 -0.06 -3.72 5.34
N THR A 35 -0.28 -3.52 6.63
CA THR A 35 -1.61 -3.67 7.23
C THR A 35 -2.10 -2.36 7.82
N GLY A 36 -3.42 -2.19 7.90
CA GLY A 36 -4.06 -1.06 8.56
C GLY A 36 -5.49 -1.41 9.00
N VAL A 37 -6.02 -0.68 9.96
CA VAL A 37 -7.43 -0.84 10.41
C VAL A 37 -8.38 -0.34 9.32
N THR A 38 -7.93 0.61 8.50
CA THR A 38 -8.63 1.09 7.30
C THR A 38 -7.81 0.84 6.03
N ILE A 39 -8.48 0.88 4.88
CA ILE A 39 -7.82 0.73 3.57
C ILE A 39 -6.79 1.84 3.35
N GLU A 40 -7.13 3.08 3.71
CA GLU A 40 -6.25 4.25 3.56
C GLU A 40 -4.98 4.10 4.40
N GLU A 41 -5.14 3.66 5.65
CA GLU A 41 -4.01 3.39 6.55
C GLU A 41 -3.11 2.29 6.01
N ALA A 42 -3.69 1.19 5.50
CA ALA A 42 -2.91 0.11 4.90
C ALA A 42 -2.10 0.59 3.69
N ILE A 43 -2.68 1.44 2.84
CA ILE A 43 -1.98 2.02 1.68
C ILE A 43 -0.88 3.01 2.13
N GLN A 44 -1.15 3.89 3.09
CA GLN A 44 -0.14 4.83 3.60
C GLN A 44 1.05 4.10 4.23
N ASN A 45 0.79 3.04 5.00
CA ASN A 45 1.84 2.21 5.58
C ASN A 45 2.65 1.51 4.50
N LEU A 46 2.01 1.04 3.43
CA LEU A 46 2.69 0.42 2.28
C LEU A 46 3.61 1.42 1.57
N GLN A 47 3.11 2.62 1.26
CA GLN A 47 3.90 3.68 0.63
C GLN A 47 5.10 4.10 1.51
N SER A 48 4.89 4.17 2.81
CA SER A 48 5.96 4.48 3.76
C SER A 48 7.04 3.39 3.77
N LEU A 49 6.67 2.12 3.62
CA LEU A 49 7.64 1.02 3.50
C LEU A 49 8.44 1.12 2.20
N GLU A 50 7.76 1.34 1.07
CA GLU A 50 8.39 1.54 -0.24
C GLU A 50 9.41 2.69 -0.20
N GLU A 51 9.02 3.87 0.28
CA GLU A 51 9.90 5.04 0.41
C GLU A 51 11.12 4.75 1.28
N ASN A 52 10.95 4.04 2.40
CA ASN A 52 12.07 3.65 3.27
C ASN A 52 13.01 2.65 2.61
N SER A 53 12.52 1.72 1.79
CA SER A 53 13.36 0.83 1.00
C SER A 53 14.14 1.57 -0.10
N PHE A 54 13.53 2.55 -0.78
CA PHE A 54 14.23 3.37 -1.76
C PHE A 54 15.29 4.28 -1.11
N SER A 55 15.02 4.83 0.08
CA SER A 55 15.99 5.66 0.80
C SER A 55 17.22 4.89 1.30
N LYS A 56 17.16 3.57 1.41
CA LYS A 56 18.29 2.74 1.90
C LYS A 56 19.25 2.32 0.78
N LEU A 57 18.90 2.58 -0.48
CA LEU A 57 19.70 2.24 -1.67
C LEU A 57 20.42 3.46 -2.30
N ALA A 58 20.20 4.66 -1.76
CA ALA A 58 20.87 5.92 -2.15
C ALA A 58 21.97 6.28 -1.14
#